data_AF-A0A270PKI5-F1
#
_entry.id   AF-A0A270PKI5-F1
#
_cell.length_a   1.000
_cell.length_b   1.000
_cell.length_c   1.000
_cell.angle_alpha   90.00
_cell.angle_beta   90.00
_cell.angle_gamma   90.00
#
_symmetry.space_group_name_H-M   'P 1'
#
loop_
_entity.id
_entity.type
_entity.pdbx_description
1 polymer ?
#
loop_
_entity_poly.entity_id
_entity_poly.type
_entity_poly.pdbx_seq_one_letter_code
_entity_poly.pdbx_strand_id
1 'polypeptide(L)'
;MFTIFTQMTERWLLPTLPDSIPASTLARADELERSSAFLAGLVAPETAACLSEHIKITNAHYSSGVDGEPSEPEVLNRAFILEHHQSAFGEIPELRRRIVAVLCQHYQLLHRPTHRDGIQAFARAITFEHFALLGLQPHLWSLSRGLVRRLNEYQSATGMNDLMKTDGLEGAQKRIGGGQLAFIDFMLDVCNEEADYMTNALSRHQLRESVTHAYRVNWRLSEAGVSPKTMPALLALLIQGSLPRIEFVTFTGLPPEAASEQLNRLLILGIHADYHHNGGSQPGIGNELTQPFYLADFGLRPHRRLRLRGIGSSHYEGMHSALPM
;
A
#
# COMPACT_ATOMS: atom_id res chain seq x y z
N MET A 1 6.54 -38.93 2.97
CA MET A 1 5.51 -39.10 1.93
C MET A 1 5.51 -37.85 1.05
N PHE A 2 6.64 -37.69 0.35
CA PHE A 2 6.78 -36.76 -0.78
C PHE A 2 6.19 -37.45 -2.01
N THR A 3 5.73 -36.67 -2.98
CA THR A 3 5.24 -37.07 -4.32
C THR A 3 3.71 -37.21 -4.44
N ILE A 4 2.98 -36.08 -4.57
CA ILE A 4 2.02 -35.75 -5.66
C ILE A 4 1.80 -34.20 -5.63
N PHE A 5 2.75 -33.39 -6.10
CA PHE A 5 2.48 -31.97 -6.42
C PHE A 5 3.51 -31.55 -7.48
N THR A 6 3.31 -32.01 -8.70
CA THR A 6 4.09 -31.58 -9.85
C THR A 6 3.14 -31.49 -11.03
N GLN A 7 3.15 -30.32 -11.69
CA GLN A 7 2.40 -29.95 -12.90
C GLN A 7 1.01 -29.32 -12.72
N MET A 8 0.92 -28.21 -12.00
CA MET A 8 0.45 -27.01 -12.70
C MET A 8 1.71 -26.34 -13.23
N THR A 9 2.08 -26.60 -14.48
CA THR A 9 2.96 -25.68 -15.20
C THR A 9 2.30 -24.32 -15.09
N GLU A 10 2.92 -23.38 -14.37
CA GLU A 10 2.43 -22.04 -14.06
C GLU A 10 2.35 -21.19 -15.35
N ARG A 11 1.56 -21.62 -16.32
CA ARG A 11 1.10 -20.78 -17.40
C ARG A 11 0.03 -19.89 -16.80
N TRP A 12 0.48 -18.74 -16.33
CA TRP A 12 -0.36 -17.58 -16.12
C TRP A 12 -1.36 -17.44 -17.26
N LEU A 13 -2.61 -17.14 -16.90
CA LEU A 13 -3.64 -16.91 -17.90
C LEU A 13 -3.28 -15.67 -18.69
N LEU A 14 -3.12 -15.83 -20.01
CA LEU A 14 -3.25 -14.70 -20.91
C LEU A 14 -4.67 -14.16 -20.76
N PRO A 15 -4.84 -12.85 -20.55
CA PRO A 15 -6.16 -12.27 -20.39
C PRO A 15 -6.97 -12.48 -21.66
N THR A 16 -8.19 -13.03 -21.53
CA THR A 16 -9.14 -13.04 -22.64
C THR A 16 -10.01 -11.80 -22.53
N LEU A 17 -9.72 -10.83 -23.40
CA LEU A 17 -10.52 -9.62 -23.56
C LEU A 17 -11.85 -9.95 -24.22
N PRO A 18 -12.94 -9.24 -23.89
CA PRO A 18 -14.20 -9.36 -24.60
C PRO A 18 -14.05 -8.82 -26.04
N ASP A 19 -14.86 -9.36 -26.97
CA ASP A 19 -14.84 -8.97 -28.39
C ASP A 19 -15.00 -7.45 -28.60
N SER A 20 -15.78 -6.81 -27.73
CA SER A 20 -15.91 -5.36 -27.68
C SER A 20 -15.87 -4.87 -26.23
N ILE A 21 -14.98 -3.92 -25.93
CA ILE A 21 -14.96 -3.19 -24.66
C ILE A 21 -15.79 -1.92 -24.83
N PRO A 22 -16.84 -1.70 -24.02
CA PRO A 22 -17.64 -0.47 -24.09
C PRO A 22 -16.79 0.78 -23.86
N ALA A 23 -17.14 1.88 -24.54
CA ALA A 23 -16.45 3.17 -24.37
C ALA A 23 -16.53 3.69 -22.92
N SER A 24 -17.62 3.39 -22.21
CA SER A 24 -17.77 3.72 -20.78
C SER A 24 -16.76 3.00 -19.91
N THR A 25 -16.50 1.71 -20.15
CA THR A 25 -15.51 0.91 -19.43
C THR A 25 -14.09 1.45 -19.70
N LEU A 26 -13.79 1.77 -20.95
CA LEU A 26 -12.52 2.40 -21.32
C LEU A 26 -12.34 3.77 -20.63
N ALA A 27 -13.40 4.58 -20.56
CA ALA A 27 -13.37 5.87 -19.87
C ALA A 27 -13.10 5.74 -18.35
N ARG A 28 -13.65 4.71 -17.69
CA ARG A 28 -13.34 4.41 -16.28
C ARG A 28 -11.88 3.98 -16.07
N ALA A 29 -11.29 3.28 -17.04
CA ALA A 29 -9.87 2.93 -17.00
C ALA A 29 -8.97 4.16 -17.24
N ASP A 30 -9.37 5.06 -18.15
CA ASP A 30 -8.70 6.36 -18.36
C ASP A 30 -8.80 7.26 -17.10
N GLU A 31 -9.93 7.20 -16.37
CA GLU A 31 -10.07 7.86 -15.06
C GLU A 31 -9.07 7.32 -14.04
N LEU A 32 -8.94 6.00 -13.94
CA LEU A 32 -8.05 5.38 -12.96
C LEU A 32 -6.59 5.79 -13.20
N GLU A 33 -6.16 5.81 -14.46
CA GLU A 33 -4.84 6.34 -14.82
C GLU A 33 -4.68 7.79 -14.35
N ARG A 34 -5.66 8.65 -14.63
CA ARG A 34 -5.62 10.07 -14.28
C ARG A 34 -5.60 10.31 -12.78
N SER A 35 -6.50 9.68 -12.01
CA SER A 35 -6.55 9.81 -10.55
C SER A 35 -5.28 9.25 -9.91
N SER A 36 -4.74 8.14 -10.42
CA SER A 36 -3.46 7.58 -9.94
C SER A 36 -2.28 8.51 -10.20
N ALA A 37 -2.19 9.09 -11.40
CA ALA A 37 -1.15 10.05 -11.75
C ALA A 37 -1.27 11.35 -10.95
N PHE A 38 -2.49 11.84 -10.75
CA PHE A 38 -2.75 13.03 -9.93
C PHE A 38 -2.33 12.79 -8.48
N LEU A 39 -2.72 11.65 -7.90
CA LEU A 39 -2.32 11.25 -6.54
C LEU A 39 -0.79 11.16 -6.40
N ALA A 40 -0.11 10.57 -7.39
CA ALA A 40 1.35 10.49 -7.41
C ALA A 40 2.01 11.87 -7.41
N GLY A 41 1.43 12.84 -8.15
CA GLY A 41 1.92 14.21 -8.21
C GLY A 41 1.54 15.09 -7.02
N LEU A 42 0.53 14.68 -6.24
CA LEU A 42 0.05 15.42 -5.05
C LEU A 42 1.00 15.27 -3.84
N VAL A 43 1.76 14.17 -3.78
CA VAL A 43 2.49 13.74 -2.59
C VAL A 43 3.98 13.78 -2.85
N ALA A 44 4.76 14.34 -1.92
CA ALA A 44 6.23 14.31 -2.01
C ALA A 44 6.75 12.85 -2.04
N PRO A 45 7.80 12.54 -2.81
CA PRO A 45 8.30 11.17 -2.96
C PRO A 45 8.59 10.45 -1.63
N GLU A 46 9.14 11.16 -0.65
CA GLU A 46 9.45 10.64 0.67
C GLU A 46 8.19 10.32 1.47
N THR A 47 7.17 11.19 1.40
CA THR A 47 5.85 10.92 1.99
C THR A 47 5.17 9.74 1.30
N ALA A 48 5.26 9.65 -0.03
CA ALA A 48 4.71 8.56 -0.83
C ALA A 48 5.36 7.21 -0.47
N ALA A 49 6.69 7.18 -0.31
CA ALA A 49 7.43 5.99 0.12
C ALA A 49 7.00 5.53 1.52
N CYS A 50 6.86 6.47 2.46
CA CYS A 50 6.37 6.16 3.79
C CYS A 50 4.93 5.63 3.78
N LEU A 51 4.04 6.30 3.04
CA LEU A 51 2.65 5.90 2.90
C LEU A 51 2.53 4.51 2.27
N SER A 52 3.38 4.21 1.29
CA SER A 52 3.46 2.90 0.65
C SER A 52 3.70 1.76 1.64
N GLU A 53 4.66 1.91 2.55
CA GLU A 53 4.93 0.91 3.58
C GLU A 53 3.73 0.72 4.51
N HIS A 54 3.03 1.80 4.86
CA HIS A 54 1.83 1.71 5.68
C HIS A 54 0.67 1.02 4.95
N ILE A 55 0.44 1.37 3.68
CA ILE A 55 -0.60 0.77 2.84
C ILE A 55 -0.32 -0.72 2.61
N LYS A 56 0.93 -1.15 2.44
CA LYS A 56 1.27 -2.58 2.35
C LYS A 56 0.79 -3.36 3.58
N ILE A 57 1.02 -2.83 4.78
CA ILE A 57 0.60 -3.48 6.04
C ILE A 57 -0.93 -3.54 6.13
N THR A 58 -1.62 -2.44 5.84
CA THR A 58 -3.09 -2.40 5.91
C THR A 58 -3.75 -3.21 4.79
N ASN A 59 -3.14 -3.31 3.61
CA ASN A 59 -3.59 -4.15 2.50
C ASN A 59 -3.65 -5.63 2.88
N ALA A 60 -2.66 -6.14 3.62
CA ALA A 60 -2.68 -7.52 4.11
C ALA A 60 -3.88 -7.76 5.04
N HIS A 61 -4.18 -6.80 5.92
CA HIS A 61 -5.35 -6.84 6.80
C HIS A 61 -6.67 -6.81 6.00
N TYR A 62 -6.82 -5.88 5.06
CA TYR A 62 -8.02 -5.82 4.21
C TYR A 62 -8.18 -7.07 3.36
N SER A 63 -7.09 -7.61 2.80
CA SER A 63 -7.12 -8.86 2.04
C SER A 63 -7.68 -10.01 2.87
N SER A 64 -7.23 -10.15 4.12
CA SER A 64 -7.79 -11.14 5.06
C SER A 64 -9.27 -10.90 5.34
N GLY A 65 -9.70 -9.64 5.43
CA GLY A 65 -11.11 -9.28 5.58
C GLY A 65 -11.99 -9.65 4.38
N VAL A 66 -11.43 -9.70 3.16
CA VAL A 66 -12.16 -10.18 1.97
C VAL A 66 -12.32 -11.70 2.02
N ASP A 67 -11.26 -12.41 2.43
CA ASP A 67 -11.24 -13.88 2.40
C ASP A 67 -11.94 -14.52 3.62
N GLY A 68 -12.12 -13.77 4.72
CA GLY A 68 -12.76 -14.25 5.95
C GLY A 68 -11.82 -15.05 6.88
N GLU A 69 -10.60 -15.33 6.43
CA GLU A 69 -9.53 -15.99 7.20
C GLU A 69 -8.21 -15.21 7.05
N PRO A 70 -7.23 -15.40 7.95
CA PRO A 70 -5.92 -14.77 7.81
C PRO A 70 -5.23 -15.25 6.52
N SER A 71 -5.06 -14.35 5.56
CA SER A 71 -4.32 -14.63 4.33
C SER A 71 -2.87 -14.24 4.54
N GLU A 72 -1.94 -15.21 4.43
CA GLU A 72 -0.52 -14.85 4.38
C GLU A 72 -0.24 -14.01 3.12
N PRO A 73 0.63 -12.99 3.20
CA PRO A 73 1.02 -12.23 2.02
C PRO A 73 1.63 -13.18 0.99
N GLU A 74 1.04 -13.26 -0.19
CA GLU A 74 1.60 -14.11 -1.23
C GLU A 74 2.91 -13.55 -1.72
N VAL A 75 3.96 -14.35 -1.55
CA VAL A 75 5.29 -14.05 -2.05
C VAL A 75 5.32 -14.42 -3.53
N LEU A 76 5.00 -13.47 -4.38
CA LEU A 76 5.10 -13.61 -5.83
C LEU A 76 6.55 -13.43 -6.28
N ASN A 77 7.03 -14.31 -7.17
CA ASN A 77 8.34 -14.15 -7.79
C ASN A 77 8.32 -12.98 -8.78
N ARG A 78 8.91 -11.84 -8.41
CA ARG A 78 8.89 -10.61 -9.22
C ARG A 78 9.45 -10.78 -10.64
N ALA A 79 10.49 -11.59 -10.82
CA ALA A 79 11.07 -11.82 -12.15
C ALA A 79 10.06 -12.51 -13.08
N PHE A 80 9.35 -13.49 -12.52
CA PHE A 80 8.31 -14.24 -13.22
C PHE A 80 7.07 -13.38 -13.52
N ILE A 81 6.65 -12.51 -12.58
CA ILE A 81 5.57 -11.55 -12.82
C ILE A 81 5.91 -10.59 -13.95
N LEU A 82 7.16 -10.11 -14.00
CA LEU A 82 7.61 -9.20 -15.04
C LEU A 82 7.61 -9.86 -16.43
N GLU A 83 8.15 -11.07 -16.53
CA GLU A 83 8.15 -11.86 -17.77
C GLU A 83 6.71 -12.12 -18.24
N HIS A 84 5.83 -12.56 -17.34
CA HIS A 84 4.42 -12.75 -17.66
C HIS A 84 3.76 -11.44 -18.10
N HIS A 85 4.03 -10.34 -17.39
CA HIS A 85 3.44 -9.05 -17.73
C HIS A 85 3.83 -8.61 -19.16
N GLN A 86 5.10 -8.75 -19.51
CA GLN A 86 5.60 -8.45 -20.86
C GLN A 86 4.91 -9.33 -21.90
N SER A 87 4.84 -10.65 -21.66
CA SER A 87 4.23 -11.59 -22.61
C SER A 87 2.71 -11.40 -22.76
N ALA A 88 2.00 -11.01 -21.69
CA ALA A 88 0.54 -10.99 -21.66
C ALA A 88 -0.07 -9.64 -21.99
N PHE A 89 0.61 -8.55 -21.65
CA PHE A 89 0.09 -7.20 -21.82
C PHE A 89 0.94 -6.33 -22.76
N GLY A 90 2.17 -6.75 -23.09
CA GLY A 90 3.09 -5.98 -23.94
C GLY A 90 2.54 -5.69 -25.33
N GLU A 91 1.84 -6.66 -25.93
CA GLU A 91 1.24 -6.56 -27.27
C GLU A 91 -0.01 -5.67 -27.32
N ILE A 92 -0.61 -5.32 -26.18
CA ILE A 92 -1.77 -4.43 -26.12
C ILE A 92 -1.25 -2.99 -26.13
N PRO A 93 -1.49 -2.15 -27.16
CA PRO A 93 -0.82 -0.83 -27.23
C PRO A 93 -1.39 0.20 -26.25
N GLU A 94 -2.72 0.21 -26.08
CA GLU A 94 -3.42 1.23 -25.26
C GLU A 94 -3.39 0.86 -23.77
N LEU A 95 -2.94 1.77 -22.91
CA LEU A 95 -2.85 1.56 -21.46
C LEU A 95 -4.21 1.18 -20.85
N ARG A 96 -5.28 1.93 -21.13
CA ARG A 96 -6.65 1.59 -20.69
C ARG A 96 -7.09 0.16 -21.02
N ARG A 97 -6.66 -0.39 -22.17
CA ARG A 97 -6.96 -1.78 -22.54
C ARG A 97 -6.10 -2.76 -21.74
N ARG A 98 -4.85 -2.42 -21.41
CA ARG A 98 -4.03 -3.20 -20.48
C ARG A 98 -4.65 -3.23 -19.08
N ILE A 99 -5.17 -2.11 -18.59
CA ILE A 99 -5.88 -2.04 -17.30
C ILE A 99 -7.07 -3.00 -17.31
N VAL A 100 -7.92 -2.93 -18.33
CA VAL A 100 -9.04 -3.85 -18.51
C VAL A 100 -8.57 -5.31 -18.60
N ALA A 101 -7.48 -5.59 -19.32
CA ALA A 101 -6.92 -6.92 -19.45
C ALA A 101 -6.48 -7.51 -18.10
N VAL A 102 -5.86 -6.71 -17.22
CA VAL A 102 -5.50 -7.15 -15.85
C VAL A 102 -6.75 -7.57 -15.07
N LEU A 103 -7.84 -6.80 -15.18
CA LEU A 103 -9.11 -7.14 -14.53
C LEU A 103 -9.81 -8.35 -15.18
N CYS A 104 -9.67 -8.54 -16.50
CA CYS A 104 -10.09 -9.78 -17.16
C CYS A 104 -9.34 -10.98 -16.58
N GLN A 105 -8.02 -10.87 -16.39
CA GLN A 105 -7.22 -11.94 -15.81
C GLN A 105 -7.64 -12.25 -14.37
N HIS A 106 -7.91 -11.22 -13.57
CA HIS A 106 -8.46 -11.36 -12.23
C HIS A 106 -9.76 -12.18 -12.26
N TYR A 107 -10.72 -11.79 -13.10
CA TYR A 107 -11.99 -12.51 -13.26
C TYR A 107 -11.77 -13.98 -13.63
N GLN A 108 -10.87 -14.25 -14.58
CA GLN A 108 -10.57 -15.60 -15.05
C GLN A 108 -9.91 -16.48 -13.99
N LEU A 109 -9.05 -15.92 -13.15
CA LEU A 109 -8.44 -16.64 -12.02
C LEU A 109 -9.51 -17.12 -11.04
N LEU A 110 -10.51 -16.28 -10.76
CA LEU A 110 -11.60 -16.61 -9.83
C LEU A 110 -12.57 -17.67 -10.37
N HIS A 111 -12.78 -17.70 -11.69
CA HIS A 111 -13.73 -18.63 -12.34
C HIS A 111 -13.07 -19.91 -12.86
N ARG A 112 -11.76 -20.06 -12.67
CA ARG A 112 -11.07 -21.29 -13.03
C ARG A 112 -11.35 -22.34 -11.94
N PRO A 113 -11.75 -23.56 -12.32
CA PRO A 113 -11.81 -24.66 -11.37
C PRO A 113 -10.37 -25.01 -10.94
N THR A 114 -9.96 -24.48 -9.78
CA THR A 114 -8.68 -24.79 -9.14
C THR A 114 -8.93 -25.23 -7.71
N HIS A 115 -8.13 -26.19 -7.24
CA HIS A 115 -8.19 -26.67 -5.86
C HIS A 115 -7.30 -25.84 -4.91
N ARG A 116 -6.92 -24.61 -5.32
CA ARG A 116 -6.01 -23.76 -4.56
C ARG A 116 -6.80 -22.93 -3.56
N ASP A 117 -6.67 -23.28 -2.28
CA ASP A 117 -7.07 -22.40 -1.19
C ASP A 117 -6.32 -21.06 -1.33
N GLY A 118 -7.03 -19.94 -1.17
CA GLY A 118 -6.44 -18.60 -1.33
C GLY A 118 -6.35 -18.06 -2.76
N ILE A 119 -7.07 -18.61 -3.75
CA ILE A 119 -7.11 -18.08 -5.12
C ILE A 119 -7.53 -16.60 -5.20
N GLN A 120 -8.36 -16.14 -4.26
CA GLN A 120 -8.82 -14.76 -4.19
C GLN A 120 -7.71 -13.80 -3.75
N ALA A 121 -6.96 -14.17 -2.70
CA ALA A 121 -5.74 -13.46 -2.31
C ALA A 121 -4.77 -13.37 -3.49
N PHE A 122 -4.60 -14.48 -4.21
CA PHE A 122 -3.71 -14.57 -5.36
C PHE A 122 -4.09 -13.61 -6.46
N ALA A 123 -5.35 -13.63 -6.86
CA ALA A 123 -5.87 -12.74 -7.88
C ALA A 123 -5.62 -11.27 -7.49
N ARG A 124 -5.84 -10.89 -6.23
CA ARG A 124 -5.56 -9.53 -5.73
C ARG A 124 -4.07 -9.19 -5.71
N ALA A 125 -3.21 -10.10 -5.24
CA ALA A 125 -1.76 -9.89 -5.20
C ALA A 125 -1.17 -9.70 -6.61
N ILE A 126 -1.62 -10.50 -7.58
CA ILE A 126 -1.22 -10.37 -8.98
C ILE A 126 -1.74 -9.07 -9.60
N THR A 127 -3.00 -8.73 -9.32
CA THR A 127 -3.59 -7.47 -9.79
C THR A 127 -2.79 -6.27 -9.29
N PHE A 128 -2.39 -6.29 -8.02
CA PHE A 128 -1.54 -5.27 -7.42
C PHE A 128 -0.21 -5.13 -8.19
N GLU A 129 0.50 -6.23 -8.44
CA GLU A 129 1.78 -6.18 -9.16
C GLU A 129 1.62 -5.68 -10.60
N HIS A 130 0.59 -6.13 -11.33
CA HIS A 130 0.34 -5.64 -12.68
C HIS A 130 -0.04 -4.15 -12.69
N PHE A 131 -0.84 -3.68 -11.74
CA PHE A 131 -1.13 -2.24 -11.61
C PHE A 131 0.13 -1.43 -11.29
N ALA A 132 1.05 -1.98 -10.49
CA ALA A 132 2.34 -1.33 -10.23
C ALA A 132 3.20 -1.23 -11.50
N LEU A 133 3.25 -2.30 -12.30
CA LEU A 133 3.96 -2.31 -13.59
C LEU A 133 3.33 -1.38 -14.64
N LEU A 134 2.02 -1.15 -14.57
CA LEU A 134 1.30 -0.17 -15.40
C LEU A 134 1.42 1.27 -14.89
N GLY A 135 2.11 1.51 -13.77
CA GLY A 135 2.30 2.86 -13.23
C GLY A 135 1.11 3.44 -12.47
N LEU A 136 0.10 2.63 -12.14
CA LEU A 136 -1.13 3.06 -11.44
C LEU A 136 -0.95 3.31 -9.94
N GLN A 137 0.29 3.24 -9.42
CA GLN A 137 0.61 3.48 -8.01
C GLN A 137 -0.32 2.78 -6.99
N PRO A 138 -0.59 1.46 -7.12
CA PRO A 138 -1.50 0.73 -6.21
C PRO A 138 -0.96 0.63 -4.77
N HIS A 139 0.21 1.21 -4.50
CA HIS A 139 0.78 1.37 -3.19
C HIS A 139 0.41 2.69 -2.50
N LEU A 140 -0.23 3.63 -3.22
CA LEU A 140 -0.75 4.88 -2.67
C LEU A 140 -2.26 4.82 -2.41
N TRP A 141 -2.94 3.78 -2.85
CA TRP A 141 -4.36 3.48 -2.61
C TRP A 141 -4.56 1.98 -2.44
N SER A 142 -5.78 1.51 -2.11
CA SER A 142 -5.99 0.11 -1.73
C SER A 142 -7.23 -0.51 -2.36
N LEU A 143 -7.03 -1.32 -3.40
CA LEU A 143 -8.11 -2.13 -3.96
C LEU A 143 -8.78 -3.00 -2.88
N SER A 144 -8.00 -3.69 -2.04
CA SER A 144 -8.54 -4.56 -0.98
C SER A 144 -9.42 -3.81 0.02
N ARG A 145 -9.09 -2.55 0.39
CA ARG A 145 -9.94 -1.74 1.28
C ARG A 145 -11.31 -1.50 0.65
N GLY A 146 -11.32 -1.11 -0.63
CA GLY A 146 -12.56 -0.88 -1.38
C GLY A 146 -13.41 -2.15 -1.50
N LEU A 147 -12.76 -3.30 -1.78
CA LEU A 147 -13.45 -4.59 -1.87
C LEU A 147 -14.08 -5.03 -0.55
N VAL A 148 -13.41 -4.86 0.60
CA VAL A 148 -14.02 -5.18 1.91
C VAL A 148 -15.27 -4.33 2.17
N ARG A 149 -15.25 -3.05 1.79
CA ARG A 149 -16.42 -2.16 1.97
C ARG A 149 -17.61 -2.55 1.10
N ARG A 150 -17.34 -3.16 -0.05
CA ARG A 150 -18.33 -3.61 -1.04
C ARG A 150 -18.32 -5.14 -1.19
N LEU A 151 -18.06 -5.85 -0.08
CA LEU A 151 -17.81 -7.29 -0.09
C LEU A 151 -18.97 -8.09 -0.71
N ASN A 152 -20.21 -7.72 -0.37
CA ASN A 152 -21.40 -8.39 -0.89
C ASN A 152 -21.52 -8.24 -2.42
N GLU A 153 -21.18 -7.07 -2.96
CA GLU A 153 -21.18 -6.83 -4.40
C GLU A 153 -20.07 -7.63 -5.08
N TYR A 154 -18.86 -7.62 -4.51
CA TYR A 154 -17.72 -8.39 -5.00
C TYR A 154 -18.03 -9.90 -5.04
N GLN A 155 -18.53 -10.47 -3.94
CA GLN A 155 -18.92 -11.89 -3.86
C GLN A 155 -20.07 -12.26 -4.81
N SER A 156 -20.99 -11.32 -5.08
CA SER A 156 -22.07 -11.53 -6.04
C SER A 156 -21.53 -11.54 -7.48
N ALA A 157 -20.62 -10.62 -7.80
CA ALA A 157 -20.01 -10.50 -9.12
C ALA A 157 -19.08 -11.68 -9.47
N THR A 158 -18.56 -12.38 -8.46
CA THR A 158 -17.74 -13.59 -8.62
C THR A 158 -18.55 -14.89 -8.61
N GLY A 159 -19.87 -14.83 -8.43
CA GLY A 159 -20.74 -16.01 -8.32
C GLY A 159 -20.54 -16.81 -7.02
N MET A 160 -19.83 -16.27 -6.03
CA MET A 160 -19.53 -16.95 -4.76
C MET A 160 -20.73 -17.01 -3.81
N ASN A 161 -21.72 -16.12 -3.97
CA ASN A 161 -22.96 -16.15 -3.20
C ASN A 161 -23.93 -17.28 -3.62
N ASP A 162 -23.71 -17.91 -4.78
CA ASP A 162 -24.61 -18.95 -5.32
C ASP A 162 -24.34 -20.36 -4.76
N LEU A 163 -23.33 -20.55 -3.90
CA LEU A 163 -23.06 -21.83 -3.23
C LEU A 163 -24.17 -22.26 -2.22
N MET A 164 -25.16 -21.40 -1.96
CA MET A 164 -26.36 -21.72 -1.16
C MET A 164 -27.59 -22.11 -2.01
N LYS A 165 -27.50 -22.15 -3.35
CA LYS A 165 -28.55 -22.68 -4.22
C LYS A 165 -28.01 -23.86 -5.03
N THR A 166 -27.86 -25.00 -4.36
CA THR A 166 -28.04 -26.29 -5.01
C THR A 166 -29.44 -26.32 -5.62
N ASP A 167 -29.52 -26.19 -6.94
CA ASP A 167 -30.41 -26.96 -7.80
C ASP A 167 -30.11 -26.68 -9.27
N GLY A 168 -29.87 -27.74 -10.04
CA GLY A 168 -30.00 -27.74 -11.49
C GLY A 168 -28.74 -27.43 -12.30
N LEU A 169 -27.94 -28.47 -12.55
CA LEU A 169 -27.02 -28.57 -13.68
C LEU A 169 -27.76 -28.25 -14.98
N GLU A 170 -27.49 -27.08 -15.59
CA GLU A 170 -27.62 -26.76 -17.04
C GLU A 170 -27.57 -25.24 -17.37
N GLY A 171 -27.34 -24.36 -16.38
CA GLY A 171 -27.26 -22.90 -16.61
C GLY A 171 -25.87 -22.32 -16.91
N ALA A 172 -24.79 -23.09 -16.73
CA ALA A 172 -23.43 -22.55 -16.59
C ALA A 172 -22.78 -22.03 -17.89
N GLN A 173 -23.31 -22.36 -19.07
CA GLN A 173 -22.66 -22.02 -20.34
C GLN A 173 -23.15 -20.74 -21.03
N LYS A 174 -24.12 -19.98 -20.46
CA LYS A 174 -24.79 -18.85 -21.16
C LYS A 174 -24.67 -17.47 -20.50
N ARG A 175 -23.61 -17.17 -19.72
CA ARG A 175 -23.42 -15.84 -19.07
C ARG A 175 -22.04 -15.20 -19.24
N ILE A 176 -21.25 -15.63 -20.21
CA ILE A 176 -19.84 -15.23 -20.31
C ILE A 176 -19.66 -13.78 -20.82
N GLY A 177 -20.61 -13.23 -21.58
CA GLY A 177 -20.48 -11.86 -22.11
C GLY A 177 -20.85 -10.72 -21.13
N GLY A 178 -21.88 -10.93 -20.30
CA GLY A 178 -22.39 -9.89 -19.40
C GLY A 178 -21.73 -9.88 -18.01
N GLY A 179 -21.37 -11.06 -17.49
CA GLY A 179 -20.81 -11.18 -16.13
C GLY A 179 -19.39 -10.62 -16.02
N GLN A 180 -18.53 -10.91 -17.00
CA GLN A 180 -17.14 -10.41 -17.01
C GLN A 180 -17.09 -8.88 -17.14
N LEU A 181 -17.85 -8.28 -18.06
CA LEU A 181 -17.89 -6.82 -18.23
C LEU A 181 -18.44 -6.11 -16.99
N ALA A 182 -19.52 -6.62 -16.39
CA ALA A 182 -20.06 -6.05 -15.15
C ALA A 182 -19.06 -6.14 -13.99
N PHE A 183 -18.32 -7.24 -13.89
CA PHE A 183 -17.24 -7.38 -12.91
C PHE A 183 -16.11 -6.37 -13.15
N ILE A 184 -15.69 -6.18 -14.41
CA ILE A 184 -14.64 -5.20 -14.75
C ILE A 184 -15.09 -3.78 -14.40
N ASP A 185 -16.31 -3.39 -14.77
CA ASP A 185 -16.85 -2.06 -14.43
C ASP A 185 -16.90 -1.86 -12.91
N PHE A 186 -17.37 -2.87 -12.16
CA PHE A 186 -17.35 -2.84 -10.69
C PHE A 186 -15.93 -2.65 -10.13
N MET A 187 -14.95 -3.42 -10.63
CA MET A 187 -13.57 -3.33 -10.16
C MET A 187 -12.96 -1.97 -10.48
N LEU A 188 -13.23 -1.40 -11.66
CA LEU A 188 -12.78 -0.05 -12.02
C LEU A 188 -13.43 1.01 -11.13
N ASP A 189 -14.70 0.86 -10.77
CA ASP A 189 -15.38 1.78 -9.86
C ASP A 189 -14.75 1.76 -8.47
N VAL A 190 -14.46 0.56 -7.94
CA VAL A 190 -13.74 0.42 -6.69
C VAL A 190 -12.36 1.08 -6.79
N CYS A 191 -11.59 0.84 -7.86
CA CYS A 191 -10.26 1.45 -8.02
C CYS A 191 -10.32 2.99 -8.06
N ASN A 192 -11.28 3.55 -8.79
CA ASN A 192 -11.46 5.00 -8.88
C ASN A 192 -11.87 5.62 -7.54
N GLU A 193 -12.87 5.04 -6.85
CA GLU A 193 -13.30 5.48 -5.51
C GLU A 193 -12.13 5.49 -4.51
N GLU A 194 -11.26 4.48 -4.62
CA GLU A 194 -10.11 4.29 -3.76
C GLU A 194 -8.99 5.31 -4.03
N ALA A 195 -8.71 5.61 -5.30
CA ALA A 195 -7.77 6.66 -5.69
C ALA A 195 -8.28 8.06 -5.32
N ASP A 196 -9.58 8.34 -5.49
CA ASP A 196 -10.21 9.61 -5.15
C ASP A 196 -10.27 9.82 -3.63
N TYR A 197 -10.55 8.76 -2.86
CA TYR A 197 -10.48 8.80 -1.40
C TYR A 197 -9.09 9.23 -0.93
N MET A 198 -8.03 8.62 -1.47
CA MET A 198 -6.66 8.95 -1.11
C MET A 198 -6.27 10.36 -1.55
N THR A 199 -6.73 10.79 -2.72
CA THR A 199 -6.56 12.15 -3.21
C THR A 199 -7.17 13.18 -2.24
N ASN A 200 -8.39 12.94 -1.77
CA ASN A 200 -9.04 13.81 -0.80
C ASN A 200 -8.33 13.78 0.57
N ALA A 201 -7.99 12.59 1.07
CA ALA A 201 -7.32 12.39 2.36
C ALA A 201 -5.96 13.09 2.43
N LEU A 202 -5.23 13.14 1.31
CA LEU A 202 -3.91 13.78 1.21
C LEU A 202 -3.97 15.24 0.76
N SER A 203 -5.16 15.81 0.58
CA SER A 203 -5.30 17.25 0.33
C SER A 203 -4.78 18.05 1.52
N ARG A 204 -4.19 19.24 1.26
CA ARG A 204 -3.64 20.12 2.32
C ARG A 204 -4.63 20.44 3.44
N HIS A 205 -5.91 20.56 3.09
CA HIS A 205 -6.97 20.78 4.06
C HIS A 205 -7.15 19.54 4.96
N GLN A 206 -7.33 18.36 4.36
CA GLN A 206 -7.57 17.14 5.13
C GLN A 206 -6.35 16.66 5.91
N LEU A 207 -5.13 16.90 5.41
CA LEU A 207 -3.91 16.65 6.19
C LEU A 207 -3.86 17.50 7.45
N ARG A 208 -4.25 18.78 7.37
CA ARG A 208 -4.33 19.66 8.56
C ARG A 208 -5.36 19.14 9.56
N GLU A 209 -6.55 18.78 9.09
CA GLU A 209 -7.59 18.21 9.97
C GLU A 209 -7.13 16.89 10.59
N SER A 210 -6.47 16.02 9.82
CA SER A 210 -5.93 14.75 10.28
C SER A 210 -4.86 14.93 11.35
N VAL A 211 -3.90 15.83 11.15
CA VAL A 211 -2.89 16.19 12.17
C VAL A 211 -3.57 16.76 13.41
N THR A 212 -4.53 17.67 13.25
CA THR A 212 -5.27 18.25 14.38
C THR A 212 -6.03 17.19 15.16
N HIS A 213 -6.66 16.26 14.47
CA HIS A 213 -7.38 15.14 15.07
C HIS A 213 -6.42 14.23 15.83
N ALA A 214 -5.29 13.84 15.24
CA ALA A 214 -4.29 13.00 15.87
C ALA A 214 -3.82 13.57 17.22
N TYR A 215 -3.57 14.88 17.31
CA TYR A 215 -3.19 15.52 18.60
C TYR A 215 -4.30 15.50 19.65
N ARG A 216 -5.57 15.42 19.24
CA ARG A 216 -6.70 15.33 20.17
C ARG A 216 -6.94 13.91 20.67
N VAL A 217 -6.74 12.91 19.82
CA VAL A 217 -7.16 11.53 20.11
C VAL A 217 -6.01 10.56 20.38
N ASN A 218 -4.80 10.84 19.90
CA ASN A 218 -3.67 9.96 20.12
C ASN A 218 -3.08 10.14 21.51
N TRP A 219 -3.41 9.19 22.38
CA TRP A 219 -2.88 9.13 23.74
C TRP A 219 -1.35 9.04 23.78
N ARG A 220 -0.66 8.48 22.77
CA ARG A 220 0.81 8.39 22.74
C ARG A 220 1.48 9.74 22.59
N LEU A 221 0.91 10.65 21.78
CA LEU A 221 1.39 12.03 21.68
C LEU A 221 1.23 12.75 23.02
N SER A 222 0.08 12.54 23.69
CA SER A 222 -0.21 13.11 25.00
C SER A 222 0.72 12.56 26.09
N GLU A 223 0.91 11.24 26.16
CA GLU A 223 1.77 10.55 27.13
C GLU A 223 3.24 10.97 27.00
N ALA A 224 3.74 11.13 25.77
CA ALA A 224 5.08 11.65 25.50
C ALA A 224 5.20 13.17 25.77
N GLY A 225 4.09 13.86 26.09
CA GLY A 225 4.07 15.30 26.31
C GLY A 225 4.45 16.09 25.06
N VAL A 226 4.05 15.62 23.88
CA VAL A 226 4.25 16.34 22.62
C VAL A 226 3.30 17.54 22.58
N SER A 227 3.84 18.73 22.43
CA SER A 227 3.09 19.97 22.37
C SER A 227 2.35 20.13 21.04
N PRO A 228 1.06 20.54 21.02
CA PRO A 228 0.33 20.90 19.80
C PRO A 228 1.02 21.98 18.95
N LYS A 229 1.94 22.76 19.53
CA LYS A 229 2.76 23.72 18.79
C LYS A 229 3.65 23.08 17.71
N THR A 230 3.86 21.77 17.76
CA THR A 230 4.61 21.02 16.72
C THR A 230 3.77 20.70 15.46
N MET A 231 2.45 20.88 15.51
CA MET A 231 1.56 20.56 14.38
C MET A 231 1.92 21.25 13.06
N PRO A 232 2.27 22.56 13.01
CA PRO A 232 2.65 23.20 11.75
C PRO A 232 3.91 22.59 11.14
N ALA A 233 4.88 22.21 11.99
CA ALA A 233 6.12 21.57 11.55
C ALA A 233 5.85 20.17 10.97
N LEU A 234 4.97 19.38 11.60
CA LEU A 234 4.55 18.08 11.07
C LEU A 234 3.76 18.18 9.78
N LEU A 235 2.85 19.17 9.67
CA LEU A 235 2.12 19.41 8.44
C LEU A 235 3.06 19.79 7.29
N ALA A 236 4.07 20.63 7.57
CA ALA A 236 5.10 20.98 6.60
C ALA A 236 5.90 19.75 6.17
N LEU A 237 6.36 18.93 7.12
CA LEU A 237 7.08 17.67 6.85
C LEU A 237 6.25 16.72 5.98
N LEU A 238 4.96 16.54 6.26
CA LEU A 238 4.07 15.68 5.46
C LEU A 238 3.90 16.18 4.02
N ILE A 239 3.79 17.49 3.84
CA ILE A 239 3.61 18.10 2.51
C ILE A 239 4.92 18.09 1.72
N GLN A 240 6.05 18.34 2.36
CA GLN A 240 7.36 18.47 1.72
C GLN A 240 8.10 17.14 1.58
N GLY A 241 7.70 16.10 2.32
CA GLY A 241 8.36 14.79 2.34
C GLY A 241 9.60 14.73 3.23
N SER A 242 10.38 15.81 3.24
CA SER A 242 11.51 16.02 4.14
C SER A 242 11.46 17.45 4.67
N LEU A 243 12.07 17.68 5.83
CA LEU A 243 12.16 19.02 6.42
C LEU A 243 13.47 19.17 7.20
N PRO A 244 14.29 20.20 6.90
CA PRO A 244 15.49 20.47 7.67
C PRO A 244 15.18 20.70 9.15
N ARG A 245 16.05 20.22 10.03
CA ARG A 245 15.87 20.35 11.49
C ARG A 245 15.64 21.79 11.94
N ILE A 246 16.34 22.73 11.31
CA ILE A 246 16.21 24.17 11.61
C ILE A 246 14.85 24.73 11.21
N GLU A 247 14.29 24.28 10.09
CA GLU A 247 12.95 24.66 9.64
C GLU A 247 11.87 24.03 10.50
N PHE A 248 12.05 22.76 10.89
CA PHE A 248 11.18 22.11 11.85
C PHE A 248 11.09 22.93 13.15
N VAL A 249 12.24 23.29 13.73
CA VAL A 249 12.29 24.14 14.93
C VAL A 249 11.59 25.46 14.70
N THR A 250 11.81 26.11 13.55
CA THR A 250 11.20 27.39 13.20
C THR A 250 9.68 27.30 13.12
N PHE A 251 9.13 26.27 12.46
CA PHE A 251 7.68 26.09 12.30
C PHE A 251 6.95 25.76 13.61
N THR A 252 7.66 25.33 14.65
CA THR A 252 7.02 25.12 15.97
C THR A 252 6.68 26.43 16.70
N GLY A 253 7.38 27.53 16.37
CA GLY A 253 7.28 28.80 17.12
C GLY A 253 7.71 28.68 18.60
N LEU A 254 8.45 27.63 18.97
CA LEU A 254 9.02 27.42 20.30
C LEU A 254 10.47 27.95 20.35
N PRO A 255 11.00 28.26 21.55
CA PRO A 255 12.43 28.50 21.73
C PRO A 255 13.26 27.28 21.23
N PRO A 256 14.46 27.47 20.66
CA PRO A 256 15.20 26.39 19.98
C PRO A 256 15.45 25.13 20.82
N GLU A 257 15.73 25.30 22.11
CA GLU A 257 15.93 24.18 23.05
C GLU A 257 14.64 23.38 23.26
N ALA A 258 13.52 24.07 23.51
CA ALA A 258 12.22 23.44 23.68
C ALA A 258 11.74 22.77 22.38
N ALA A 259 11.96 23.40 21.23
CA ALA A 259 11.64 22.82 19.92
C ALA A 259 12.47 21.57 19.62
N SER A 260 13.76 21.58 19.97
CA SER A 260 14.67 20.44 19.84
C SER A 260 14.24 19.25 20.71
N GLU A 261 13.83 19.52 21.95
CA GLU A 261 13.28 18.51 22.86
C GLU A 261 11.98 17.91 22.30
N GLN A 262 11.10 18.73 21.74
CA GLN A 262 9.86 18.27 21.11
C GLN A 262 10.12 17.39 19.88
N LEU A 263 11.10 17.76 19.04
CA LEU A 263 11.54 16.93 17.92
C LEU A 263 12.08 15.57 18.41
N ASN A 264 12.90 15.55 19.47
CA ASN A 264 13.41 14.29 20.03
C ASN A 264 12.29 13.37 20.51
N ARG A 265 11.23 13.92 21.13
CA ARG A 265 10.05 13.14 21.54
C ARG A 265 9.33 12.52 20.33
N LEU A 266 9.16 13.30 19.26
CA LEU A 266 8.55 12.82 18.02
C LEU A 266 9.40 11.70 17.37
N LEU A 267 10.72 11.85 17.35
CA LEU A 267 11.65 10.82 16.87
C LEU A 267 11.53 9.51 17.69
N ILE A 268 11.43 9.60 19.02
CA ILE A 268 11.25 8.43 19.91
C ILE A 268 9.91 7.73 19.63
N LEU A 269 8.86 8.50 19.31
CA LEU A 269 7.56 7.96 18.91
C LEU A 269 7.55 7.35 17.50
N GLY A 270 8.68 7.39 16.80
CA GLY A 270 8.81 6.86 15.45
C GLY A 270 8.27 7.78 14.37
N ILE A 271 8.16 9.08 14.63
CA ILE A 271 8.09 10.10 13.57
C ILE A 271 9.55 10.40 13.23
N HIS A 272 10.10 9.56 12.36
CA HIS A 272 11.51 9.61 12.05
C HIS A 272 11.82 10.70 11.04
N ALA A 273 13.12 10.93 10.96
CA ALA A 273 13.74 12.02 10.29
C ALA A 273 15.22 11.55 10.14
N ASP A 274 15.62 10.95 9.01
CA ASP A 274 17.03 10.65 8.61
C ASP A 274 17.50 10.70 7.10
N TYR A 275 18.74 11.15 6.86
CA TYR A 275 19.46 11.66 5.65
C TYR A 275 19.52 10.82 4.34
N HIS A 276 19.70 11.46 3.16
CA HIS A 276 20.18 10.83 1.91
C HIS A 276 21.54 11.42 1.45
N HIS A 277 22.60 10.60 1.43
CA HIS A 277 23.90 10.95 0.81
C HIS A 277 23.96 10.44 -0.62
N ASN A 278 24.28 11.31 -1.59
CA ASN A 278 24.67 10.89 -2.93
C ASN A 278 26.09 11.39 -3.24
N GLY A 279 27.05 10.45 -3.21
CA GLY A 279 28.29 10.47 -4.00
C GLY A 279 29.38 11.49 -3.69
N GLY A 280 30.40 11.06 -2.92
CA GLY A 280 31.80 11.43 -3.16
C GLY A 280 32.52 12.18 -2.03
N SER A 281 33.34 11.43 -1.29
CA SER A 281 34.50 11.88 -0.48
C SER A 281 34.25 12.73 0.79
N GLN A 282 34.80 12.24 1.91
CA GLN A 282 34.87 12.75 3.30
C GLN A 282 34.96 14.29 3.53
N PRO A 283 34.84 14.78 4.78
CA PRO A 283 33.91 14.47 5.86
C PRO A 283 33.24 15.79 6.35
N GLY A 284 31.92 15.90 6.24
CA GLY A 284 31.19 17.11 6.62
C GLY A 284 29.92 16.74 7.37
N ILE A 285 29.77 17.33 8.56
CA ILE A 285 28.62 17.24 9.46
C ILE A 285 27.33 17.54 8.67
N GLY A 286 26.42 16.57 8.51
CA GLY A 286 25.21 16.69 7.68
C GLY A 286 23.93 16.44 8.47
N ASN A 287 22.99 17.42 8.43
CA ASN A 287 21.72 17.52 9.18
C ASN A 287 20.49 17.49 8.25
N GLU A 288 20.04 16.33 7.81
CA GLU A 288 18.80 16.15 7.01
C GLU A 288 18.14 14.80 7.32
N LEU A 289 16.84 14.70 7.04
CA LEU A 289 15.91 13.84 7.76
C LEU A 289 14.80 13.23 6.85
N THR A 290 14.73 11.89 6.70
CA THR A 290 13.77 10.97 6.03
C THR A 290 13.45 9.65 6.81
N GLN A 291 12.27 9.05 6.59
CA GLN A 291 11.71 7.74 7.07
C GLN A 291 10.90 7.78 8.41
N PRO A 292 10.12 6.73 8.79
CA PRO A 292 8.68 6.65 8.54
C PRO A 292 7.79 7.44 9.51
N PHE A 293 6.56 7.66 9.05
CA PHE A 293 5.40 8.19 9.74
C PHE A 293 4.50 7.01 10.11
N TYR A 294 4.37 6.70 11.40
CA TYR A 294 3.33 5.78 11.86
C TYR A 294 1.99 6.52 11.89
N LEU A 295 1.19 6.39 10.83
CA LEU A 295 -0.25 6.66 10.82
C LEU A 295 -1.03 5.69 11.73
N ALA A 296 -0.46 5.27 12.87
CA ALA A 296 -1.12 4.40 13.84
C ALA A 296 -2.37 5.05 14.46
N ASP A 297 -2.57 6.35 14.25
CA ASP A 297 -3.73 7.10 14.72
C ASP A 297 -4.94 7.04 13.80
N PHE A 298 -4.82 6.38 12.64
CA PHE A 298 -5.96 5.99 11.80
C PHE A 298 -6.59 4.65 12.22
N GLY A 299 -6.26 4.14 13.42
CA GLY A 299 -7.05 3.08 14.07
C GLY A 299 -6.72 1.64 13.67
N LEU A 300 -5.47 1.33 13.31
CA LEU A 300 -5.05 -0.06 13.02
C LEU A 300 -3.77 -0.40 13.81
N ARG A 301 -3.88 -1.36 14.72
CA ARG A 301 -2.75 -1.83 15.55
C ARG A 301 -1.75 -2.63 14.70
N PRO A 302 -0.43 -2.43 14.86
CA PRO A 302 0.55 -3.42 14.43
C PRO A 302 1.02 -4.28 15.61
N HIS A 303 0.93 -5.59 15.46
CA HIS A 303 1.75 -6.53 16.23
C HIS A 303 2.83 -7.09 15.31
N ARG A 304 4.05 -6.56 15.41
CA ARG A 304 5.31 -7.31 15.65
C ARG A 304 6.52 -6.38 15.51
N ARG A 305 7.39 -6.45 16.51
CA ARG A 305 8.77 -5.93 16.52
C ARG A 305 9.64 -6.82 15.65
N LEU A 306 10.65 -6.29 14.96
CA LEU A 306 11.83 -7.07 14.58
C LEU A 306 13.13 -6.26 14.70
N ARG A 307 14.17 -6.97 15.16
CA ARG A 307 15.40 -6.51 15.84
C ARG A 307 16.57 -6.23 14.88
N LEU A 308 17.45 -5.38 15.40
CA LEU A 308 18.84 -5.10 15.01
C LEU A 308 19.72 -6.35 14.87
N ARG A 309 20.69 -6.29 13.96
CA ARG A 309 21.96 -7.05 14.03
C ARG A 309 23.12 -6.06 13.94
N GLY A 310 23.99 -6.09 14.95
CA GLY A 310 25.09 -5.14 15.14
C GLY A 310 26.42 -5.56 14.52
N ILE A 311 27.44 -4.77 14.89
CA ILE A 311 28.92 -4.91 14.94
C ILE A 311 29.42 -3.48 14.69
N GLY A 312 30.26 -2.79 15.47
CA GLY A 312 31.14 -3.08 16.59
C GLY A 312 32.34 -2.13 16.43
N SER A 313 32.82 -1.49 17.49
CA SER A 313 34.24 -1.11 17.61
C SER A 313 34.61 -0.64 19.02
N SER A 314 35.73 -1.17 19.45
CA SER A 314 36.50 -0.92 20.66
C SER A 314 36.97 0.52 20.81
N HIS A 315 36.98 1.03 22.04
CA HIS A 315 38.19 1.28 22.85
C HIS A 315 37.85 2.25 23.98
N TYR A 316 37.98 1.78 25.22
CA TYR A 316 38.61 2.56 26.29
C TYR A 316 39.23 1.57 27.28
N GLU A 317 40.56 1.65 27.40
CA GLU A 317 41.39 1.13 28.49
C GLU A 317 40.77 1.60 29.83
N GLY A 318 40.66 0.80 30.89
CA GLY A 318 41.71 -0.01 31.47
C GLY A 318 42.31 0.75 32.67
N MET A 319 41.61 0.84 33.81
CA MET A 319 42.26 1.05 35.11
C MET A 319 41.37 0.73 36.32
N HIS A 320 42.00 0.01 37.26
CA HIS A 320 41.63 -0.28 38.65
C HIS A 320 40.64 -1.41 38.98
N SER A 321 41.24 -2.60 39.09
CA SER A 321 40.88 -3.64 40.04
C SER A 321 41.28 -3.30 41.48
N ALA A 322 40.46 -3.81 42.41
CA ALA A 322 40.80 -4.31 43.74
C ALA A 322 41.14 -3.32 44.88
N LEU A 323 40.26 -3.33 45.88
CA LEU A 323 40.65 -3.37 47.30
C LEU A 323 39.86 -4.49 47.97
N PRO A 324 40.54 -5.37 48.72
CA PRO A 324 40.04 -5.83 50.00
C PRO A 324 40.94 -5.33 51.13
N MET A 325 40.29 -4.87 52.20
CA MET A 325 40.81 -4.27 53.45
C MET A 325 41.45 -2.89 53.37
#